data_AF-A0A353GYS3-F1
#
_entry.id   AF-A0A353GYS3-F1
#
_cell.length_a   1.000
_cell.length_b   1.000
_cell.length_c   1.000
_cell.angle_alpha   90.00
_cell.angle_beta   90.00
_cell.angle_gamma   90.00
#
_symmetry.space_group_name_H-M   'P 1'
#
loop_
_entity.id
_entity.type
_entity.pdbx_description
1 polymer ?
#
loop_
_entity_poly.entity_id
_entity_poly.type
_entity_poly.pdbx_seq_one_letter_code
_entity_poly.pdbx_strand_id
1 'polypeptide(L)' 'MNRIQGNVWRFGNDVDTDLIIPARYLNTSDPQELASHCMEDADPDFVKKVHSGDIIV' A
#
# COMPACT_ATOMS: atom_id res chain seq x y z
N MET A 1 -24.48 -11.64 0.26
CA MET A 1 -23.48 -10.60 -0.07
C MET A 1 -22.41 -10.64 1.00
N ASN A 2 -21.16 -10.90 0.63
CA ASN A 2 -20.05 -10.81 1.58
C ASN A 2 -19.70 -9.34 1.75
N ARG A 3 -19.69 -8.87 3.00
CA ARG A 3 -19.44 -7.48 3.37
C ARG A 3 -17.97 -7.33 3.77
N ILE A 4 -17.28 -6.34 3.22
CA ILE A 4 -15.90 -5.98 3.59
C ILE A 4 -15.96 -4.90 4.68
N GLN A 5 -15.12 -5.02 5.71
CA GLN A 5 -15.02 -4.07 6.82
C GLN A 5 -13.55 -3.93 7.25
N GLY A 6 -13.06 -2.70 7.37
CA GLY A 6 -11.69 -2.37 7.79
C GLY A 6 -11.49 -0.87 7.95
N ASN A 7 -10.31 -0.45 8.42
CA ASN A 7 -9.98 0.97 8.52
C ASN A 7 -9.68 1.56 7.14
N VAL A 8 -9.95 2.85 6.96
CA VAL A 8 -9.70 3.54 5.70
C VAL A 8 -8.37 4.28 5.75
N TRP A 9 -7.52 4.01 4.76
CA TRP A 9 -6.32 4.75 4.43
C TRP A 9 -6.61 5.62 3.22
N ARG A 10 -6.78 6.92 3.45
CA ARG A 10 -7.13 7.86 2.38
C ARG A 10 -5.89 8.55 1.83
N PHE A 11 -5.66 8.43 0.54
CA PHE A 11 -4.62 9.18 -0.16
C PHE A 11 -5.22 10.33 -0.97
N GLY A 12 -4.35 11.24 -1.43
CA GLY A 12 -4.75 12.41 -2.20
C GLY A 12 -5.14 12.07 -3.63
N ASN A 13 -5.22 13.10 -4.47
CA ASN A 13 -5.32 12.92 -5.92
C ASN A 13 -3.94 12.56 -6.49
N ASP A 14 -3.94 12.08 -7.74
CA ASP A 14 -2.71 11.87 -8.53
C ASP A 14 -1.71 10.89 -7.90
N VAL A 15 -2.23 9.86 -7.19
CA VAL A 15 -1.44 8.73 -6.70
C VAL A 15 -1.04 7.86 -7.90
N ASP A 16 0.22 7.95 -8.31
CA ASP A 16 0.78 7.15 -9.40
C ASP A 16 1.38 5.82 -8.92
N THR A 17 1.92 5.04 -9.86
CA THR A 17 2.48 3.72 -9.57
C THR A 17 3.75 3.78 -8.72
N ASP A 18 4.55 4.85 -8.83
CA ASP A 18 5.78 4.98 -8.05
C ASP A 18 5.46 5.32 -6.59
N LEU A 19 4.37 6.05 -6.33
CA LEU A 19 3.85 6.29 -4.98
C LEU A 19 3.26 5.03 -4.33
N ILE A 20 2.75 4.08 -5.13
CA ILE A 20 2.24 2.80 -4.63
C ILE A 20 3.39 1.82 -4.37
N ILE A 21 4.30 1.68 -5.34
CA ILE A 21 5.46 0.79 -5.26
C ILE A 21 6.62 1.37 -6.09
N PRO A 22 7.67 1.91 -5.46
CA PRO A 22 8.77 2.53 -6.19
C PRO A 22 9.52 1.56 -7.11
N ALA A 23 9.90 2.02 -8.30
CA ALA A 23 10.64 1.20 -9.28
C ALA A 23 11.91 0.51 -8.75
N ARG A 24 12.53 1.06 -7.69
CA ARG A 24 13.71 0.47 -7.01
C ARG A 24 13.46 -0.92 -6.41
N TYR A 25 12.21 -1.30 -6.15
CA TYR A 25 11.83 -2.63 -5.62
C TYR A 25 11.39 -3.61 -6.71
N LEU A 26 11.34 -3.19 -7.98
CA LEU A 26 10.89 -4.04 -9.09
C LEU A 26 11.97 -4.96 -9.64
N ASN A 27 13.04 -5.18 -8.87
CA ASN A 27 14.04 -6.23 -9.11
C ASN A 27 13.55 -7.61 -8.65
N THR A 28 12.38 -7.68 -8.01
CA THR A 28 11.70 -8.89 -7.56
C THR A 28 10.23 -8.88 -7.97
N SER A 29 9.61 -10.06 -7.94
CA SER A 29 8.16 -10.24 -8.07
C SER A 29 7.56 -10.98 -6.87
N ASP A 30 8.31 -11.12 -5.77
CA ASP A 30 7.79 -11.69 -4.53
C ASP A 30 6.76 -10.74 -3.90
N PRO A 31 5.48 -11.15 -3.78
CA PRO A 31 4.44 -10.31 -3.21
C PRO A 31 4.72 -9.87 -1.77
N GLN A 32 5.40 -10.70 -0.96
CA GLN A 32 5.68 -10.35 0.43
C GLN A 32 6.74 -9.25 0.54
N GLU A 33 7.78 -9.33 -0.30
CA GLU A 33 8.80 -8.29 -0.37
C GLU A 33 8.19 -6.97 -0.85
N LEU A 34 7.42 -6.98 -1.95
CA LEU A 34 6.77 -5.78 -2.48
C LEU A 34 5.77 -5.18 -1.48
N ALA A 35 5.03 -6.01 -0.73
CA ALA A 35 4.10 -5.54 0.28
C ALA A 35 4.80 -4.78 1.43
N SER A 36 6.06 -5.12 1.73
CA SER A 36 6.85 -4.43 2.77
C SER A 36 7.27 -3.00 2.40
N HIS A 37 7.07 -2.60 1.14
CA HIS A 37 7.37 -1.28 0.58
C HIS A 37 6.14 -0.55 0.04
N CYS A 38 4.94 -1.09 0.27
CA CYS A 38 3.70 -0.50 -0.24
C CYS A 38 3.47 0.89 0.35
N MET A 39 3.17 1.88 -0.51
CA MET A 39 2.87 3.27 -0.15
C MET A 39 3.98 4.01 0.64
N GLU A 40 5.22 3.52 0.70
CA GLU A 40 6.25 4.07 1.59
C GLU A 40 6.66 5.51 1.26
N ASP A 41 6.64 5.89 -0.03
CA ASP A 41 6.97 7.24 -0.49
C ASP A 41 5.80 8.22 -0.23
N ALA A 42 4.57 7.70 -0.10
CA ALA A 42 3.40 8.48 0.26
C ALA A 42 3.23 8.63 1.78
N ASP A 43 3.49 7.56 2.55
CA ASP A 43 3.53 7.53 4.01
C ASP A 43 4.57 6.48 4.50
N PRO A 44 5.75 6.92 5.00
CA PRO A 44 6.82 6.03 5.45
C PRO A 44 6.48 5.10 6.62
N ASP A 45 5.36 5.34 7.30
CA ASP A 45 4.87 4.50 8.38
C ASP A 45 3.70 3.60 7.98
N PHE A 46 3.23 3.67 6.73
CA PHE A 46 2.06 2.94 6.25
C PHE A 46 2.17 1.44 6.54
N VAL A 47 3.27 0.81 6.10
CA VAL A 47 3.50 -0.64 6.26
C VAL A 47 3.59 -1.10 7.72
N LYS A 48 3.86 -0.18 8.65
CA LYS A 48 3.91 -0.46 10.09
C LYS A 48 2.52 -0.41 10.74
N LYS A 49 1.56 0.26 10.10
CA LYS A 49 0.25 0.58 10.67
C LYS A 49 -0.91 -0.11 9.94
N VAL A 50 -0.73 -0.47 8.67
CA VAL A 50 -1.76 -1.16 7.87
C VAL A 50 -1.96 -2.58 8.39
N HIS A 51 -3.21 -3.03 8.46
CA HIS A 51 -3.56 -4.39 8.84
C HIS A 51 -4.35 -5.09 7.73
N SER A 52 -4.31 -6.42 7.72
CA SER A 52 -5.14 -7.21 6.80
C SER A 52 -6.62 -6.84 6.98
N GLY A 53 -7.29 -6.53 5.86
CA GLY A 53 -8.68 -6.09 5.84
C GLY A 53 -8.86 -4.57 5.79
N ASP A 54 -7.82 -3.78 6.03
CA ASP A 54 -7.86 -2.33 5.79
C ASP A 54 -8.06 -2.00 4.31
N ILE A 55 -8.55 -0.78 4.04
CA ILE A 55 -9.05 -0.34 2.74
C ILE A 55 -8.32 0.94 2.34
N ILE A 56 -7.78 0.98 1.12
CA ILE A 56 -7.25 2.20 0.52
C ILE A 56 -8.36 2.92 -0.24
N VAL A 57 -8.46 4.24 -0.06
CA VAL A 57 -9.45 5.13 -0.73
C VAL A 57 -8.77 6.34 -1.36
#